data_AF-A0A7H2RE57-F1
#
_entry.id   AF-A0A7H2RE57-F1
#
_cell.length_a   1.000
_cell.length_b   1.000
_cell.length_c   1.000
_cell.angle_alpha   90.00
_cell.angle_beta   90.00
_cell.angle_gamma   90.00
#
_symmetry.space_group_name_H-M   'P 1'
#
loop_
_entity.id
_entity.type
_entity.pdbx_description
1 polymer ?
#
loop_
_entity_poly.entity_id
_entity_poly.type
_entity_poly.pdbx_seq_one_letter_code
_entity_poly.pdbx_strand_id
1 'polypeptide(L)' 'MTNRKLLTAEGYQRLQDELNDLVRKERPEITKIVSWAASLGDRSENADLAK' A
#
# COMPACT_ATOMS: atom_id res chain seq x y z
N MET A 1 -24.10 -6.94 4.32
CA MET A 1 -23.59 -7.40 5.63
C MET A 1 -23.03 -6.20 6.37
N THR A 2 -23.68 -5.74 7.45
CA THR A 2 -23.10 -4.74 8.35
C THR A 2 -22.47 -5.46 9.55
N ASN A 3 -21.23 -5.89 9.38
CA ASN A 3 -20.44 -6.43 10.49
C ASN A 3 -19.77 -5.25 11.22
N ARG A 4 -20.35 -4.83 12.35
CA ARG A 4 -19.76 -3.78 13.19
C ARG A 4 -18.68 -4.39 14.07
N LYS A 5 -17.42 -4.09 13.74
CA LYS A 5 -16.27 -4.40 14.59
C LYS A 5 -16.14 -3.31 15.66
N LEU A 6 -16.27 -3.71 16.92
CA LEU A 6 -15.98 -2.83 18.04
C LEU A 6 -14.45 -2.77 18.23
N LEU A 7 -13.92 -1.57 18.30
CA LEU A 7 -12.49 -1.30 18.50
C LEU A 7 -12.32 -0.55 19.81
N THR A 8 -11.24 -0.84 20.53
CA THR A 8 -10.77 0.05 21.60
C THR A 8 -10.20 1.32 20.98
N ALA A 9 -10.19 2.43 21.72
CA ALA A 9 -9.61 3.69 21.23
C ALA A 9 -8.13 3.52 20.84
N GLU A 10 -7.37 2.75 21.62
CA GLU A 10 -5.98 2.41 21.35
C GLU A 10 -5.83 1.56 20.08
N GLY A 11 -6.70 0.57 19.88
CA GLY A 11 -6.71 -0.26 18.67
C GLY A 11 -7.04 0.55 17.42
N TYR A 12 -7.98 1.50 17.54
CA TYR A 12 -8.28 2.43 16.45
C TYR A 12 -7.09 3.32 16.11
N GLN A 13 -6.41 3.90 17.12
CA GLN A 13 -5.26 4.76 16.90
C GLN A 13 -4.13 4.00 16.19
N ARG A 14 -3.82 2.77 16.62
CA ARG A 14 -2.82 1.93 15.95
C ARG A 14 -3.12 1.69 14.48
N LEU A 15 -4.36 1.32 14.16
CA LEU A 15 -4.78 1.09 12.77
C LEU A 15 -4.72 2.37 11.95
N GLN A 16 -5.07 3.51 12.57
CA GLN A 16 -4.99 4.81 11.92
C GLN A 16 -3.54 5.22 11.61
N ASP A 17 -2.62 4.95 12.53
CA ASP A 17 -1.19 5.22 12.38
C ASP A 17 -0.59 4.32 11.30
N GLU A 18 -0.88 3.02 11.34
CA GLU A 18 -0.47 2.05 10.31
C GLU A 18 -0.99 2.45 8.93
N LEU A 19 -2.28 2.82 8.83
CA LEU A 19 -2.86 3.30 7.57
C LEU A 19 -2.14 4.56 7.07
N ASN A 20 -1.82 5.50 7.97
CA ASN A 20 -1.11 6.72 7.60
C ASN A 20 0.29 6.41 7.07
N ASP A 21 1.01 5.49 7.72
CA ASP A 21 2.35 5.08 7.28
C ASP A 21 2.30 4.37 5.92
N LEU A 22 1.40 3.39 5.75
CA LEU A 22 1.22 2.69 4.49
C LEU A 22 0.88 3.64 3.34
N VAL A 23 -0.04 4.58 3.56
CA VAL A 23 -0.52 5.47 2.49
C VAL A 23 0.46 6.60 2.19
N ARG A 24 1.12 7.17 3.20
CA ARG A 24 1.97 8.35 3.03
C ARG A 24 3.43 8.02 2.78
N LYS A 25 3.91 6.85 3.21
CA LYS A 25 5.30 6.44 3.06
C LYS A 25 5.45 5.31 2.05
N GLU A 26 4.80 4.17 2.27
CA GLU A 26 5.04 2.98 1.45
C GLU A 26 4.42 3.09 0.05
N ARG A 27 3.14 3.49 -0.03
CA ARG A 27 2.41 3.55 -1.30
C ARG A 27 3.08 4.45 -2.34
N PRO A 28 3.57 5.66 -2.03
CA PRO A 28 4.27 6.49 -3.02
C PRO A 28 5.52 5.83 -3.59
N GLU A 29 6.32 5.18 -2.75
CA GLU A 29 7.55 4.51 -3.18
C GLU A 29 7.24 3.33 -4.11
N ILE A 30 6.29 2.48 -3.74
CA ILE A 30 5.85 1.37 -4.59
C ILE A 30 5.24 1.90 -5.90
N THR A 31 4.44 2.96 -5.85
CA THR A 31 3.82 3.54 -7.04
C THR A 31 4.86 4.08 -8.02
N LYS A 32 5.95 4.70 -7.52
CA LYS A 32 7.07 5.16 -8.36
C LYS A 32 7.75 3.99 -9.07
N ILE A 33 8.05 2.90 -8.34
CA ILE A 33 8.67 1.70 -8.90
C ILE A 33 7.79 1.10 -9.99
N VAL A 34 6.49 0.94 -9.72
CA VAL A 34 5.53 0.39 -10.69
C VAL A 34 5.38 1.31 -11.91
N SER A 35 5.34 2.62 -11.70
CA SER A 35 5.26 3.61 -12.80
C SER A 35 6.52 3.58 -13.67
N TRP A 36 7.69 3.43 -13.06
CA TRP A 36 8.96 3.31 -13.78
C TRP A 36 9.04 1.98 -14.56
N ALA A 37 8.71 0.86 -13.92
CA ALA A 37 8.66 -0.45 -14.58
C ALA A 37 7.67 -0.46 -15.76
N ALA A 38 6.54 0.24 -15.64
CA ALA A 38 5.57 0.40 -16.73
C ALA A 38 6.09 1.28 -17.88
N SER A 39 7.08 2.14 -17.64
CA SER A 39 7.70 2.98 -18.68
C SER A 39 8.78 2.24 -19.50
N LEU A 40 9.28 1.11 -19.00
CA LEU A 40 10.38 0.35 -19.60
C LEU A 40 9.97 -0.69 -20.65
N GLY A 41 8.68 -0.91 -20.88
CA GLY A 41 8.20 -1.87 -21.89
C GLY A 41 7.09 -2.77 -21.37
N ASP A 42 6.92 -3.93 -22.01
CA ASP A 42 5.83 -4.84 -21.71
C ASP A 42 5.90 -5.36 -20.26
N ARG A 43 4.75 -5.36 -19.58
CA ARG A 43 4.63 -5.65 -18.15
C ARG A 43 4.95 -7.11 -17.79
N SER A 44 5.00 -8.01 -18.77
CA SER A 44 5.34 -9.41 -18.55
C SER A 44 6.82 -9.65 -18.24
N GLU A 45 7.73 -8.80 -18.75
CA GLU A 45 9.18 -8.96 -18.53
C GLU A 45 9.68 -8.25 -17.26
N ASN A 46 8.93 -7.27 -16.74
CA ASN A 46 9.31 -6.46 -15.58
C ASN A 46 8.70 -6.94 -14.26
N ALA A 47 8.06 -8.12 -14.23
CA ALA A 47 7.39 -8.64 -13.04
C ALA A 47 8.35 -8.88 -11.85
N ASP A 48 9.62 -9.11 -12.12
CA ASP A 48 10.65 -9.36 -11.10
C ASP A 48 11.07 -8.09 -10.34
N LEU A 49 10.70 -6.90 -10.81
CA LEU A 49 11.03 -5.62 -10.18
C LEU A 49 10.11 -5.25 -9.00
N ALA A 50 9.01 -5.99 -8.83
CA ALA A 50 8.05 -5.83 -7.73
C ALA A 50 8.27 -6.84 -6.58
N LYS A 51 9.36 -7.62 -6.63
CA LYS A 51 9.77 -8.59 -5.62
C LYS A 51 10.82 -8.00 -4.67
#